data_AF-A0A9D6VHD1-F1
#
_entry.id   AF-A0A9D6VHD1-F1
#
_cell.length_a   1.000
_cell.length_b   1.000
_cell.length_c   1.000
_cell.angle_alpha   90.00
_cell.angle_beta   90.00
_cell.angle_gamma   90.00
#
_symmetry.space_group_name_H-M   'P 1'
#
loop_
_entity.id
_entity.type
_entity.pdbx_description
1 polymer ?
#
loop_
_entity_poly.entity_id
_entity_poly.type
_entity_poly.pdbx_seq_one_letter_code
_entity_poly.pdbx_strand_id
1 'polypeptide(L)'
;MENLKGEKIGEYDYNYRYKSTYITHHIDEFFDEKRKIRLVLLKKETRKGDIFVKLPSSIWVTCPGYPPLSTDAALQHVFDRDLTLFFAGLPTVQSETHIKIFDGYLREKLAAKGIDYDKHSKELKEKTLARKINMTGFLYMKKDVIDESLAPSLLDIVCSAYEEVLKSEPCECPVNDWVQRIVGDQSVTEFHLFKKEGFDVPLSGQRAFFTMLLDQRELPDKEDDFSSGIEKMIKEK
;
A
#
# COMPACT_ATOMS: atom_id res chain seq x y z
N MET A 1 -9.59 1.36 11.93
CA MET A 1 -8.10 1.30 11.95
C MET A 1 -7.53 0.89 13.31
N GLU A 2 -8.07 1.42 14.42
CA GLU A 2 -7.53 1.17 15.77
C GLU A 2 -7.39 -0.31 16.14
N ASN A 3 -8.34 -1.19 15.77
CA ASN A 3 -8.19 -2.61 16.12
C ASN A 3 -7.16 -3.36 15.26
N LEU A 4 -6.54 -2.76 14.24
CA LEU A 4 -5.39 -3.35 13.54
C LEU A 4 -4.06 -2.75 14.01
N LYS A 5 -4.12 -1.70 14.81
CA LYS A 5 -2.97 -0.91 15.25
C LYS A 5 -2.45 -1.46 16.57
N GLY A 6 -1.25 -2.05 16.55
CA GLY A 6 -0.54 -2.47 17.75
C GLY A 6 0.32 -1.36 18.35
N GLU A 7 1.42 -1.73 19.00
CA GLU A 7 2.40 -0.79 19.53
C GLU A 7 3.15 -0.11 18.39
N LYS A 8 3.44 1.20 18.53
CA LYS A 8 4.28 1.91 17.55
C LYS A 8 5.72 1.45 17.71
N ILE A 9 6.28 0.83 16.67
CA ILE A 9 7.63 0.26 16.67
C ILE A 9 8.61 1.04 15.79
N GLY A 10 8.12 1.96 14.96
CA GLY A 10 8.95 2.73 14.06
C GLY A 10 8.31 4.04 13.60
N GLU A 11 9.17 5.00 13.29
CA GLU A 11 8.83 6.28 12.69
C GLU A 11 9.95 6.68 11.74
N TYR A 12 9.61 7.02 10.50
CA TYR A 12 10.57 7.39 9.46
C TYR A 12 10.10 8.63 8.73
N ASP A 13 10.98 9.62 8.64
CA ASP A 13 10.82 10.77 7.76
C ASP A 13 11.80 10.67 6.60
N TYR A 14 11.28 10.70 5.37
CA TYR A 14 12.09 10.70 4.16
C TYR A 14 11.66 11.84 3.23
N ASN A 15 12.48 12.89 3.22
CA ASN A 15 12.22 14.10 2.46
C ASN A 15 13.35 14.32 1.47
N TYR A 16 13.00 14.62 0.21
CA TYR A 16 14.00 14.96 -0.78
C TYR A 16 13.49 16.00 -1.78
N ARG A 17 14.44 16.65 -2.44
CA ARG A 17 14.19 17.56 -3.54
C ARG A 17 14.91 17.05 -4.78
N TYR A 18 14.20 17.01 -5.89
CA TYR A 18 14.81 16.78 -7.20
C TYR A 18 14.35 17.86 -8.17
N LYS A 19 15.31 18.69 -8.61
CA LYS A 19 15.04 19.94 -9.34
C LYS A 19 14.00 20.81 -8.62
N SER A 20 12.85 21.05 -9.23
CA SER A 20 11.74 21.86 -8.71
C SER A 20 10.67 21.04 -7.98
N THR A 21 10.80 19.71 -7.94
CA THR A 21 9.86 18.85 -7.22
C THR A 21 10.37 18.58 -5.81
N TYR A 22 9.50 18.76 -4.83
CA TYR A 22 9.74 18.46 -3.44
C TYR A 22 8.84 17.32 -3.01
N ILE A 23 9.41 16.35 -2.30
CA ILE A 23 8.69 15.18 -1.84
C ILE A 23 8.91 15.01 -0.36
N THR A 24 7.82 14.86 0.38
CA THR A 24 7.83 14.51 1.80
C THR A 24 7.17 13.18 2.03
N HIS A 25 7.72 12.41 2.96
CA HIS A 25 7.14 11.17 3.45
C HIS A 25 7.26 11.12 4.96
N HIS A 26 6.19 10.65 5.58
CA HIS A 26 6.13 10.32 6.98
C HIS A 26 5.52 8.94 7.11
N ILE A 27 6.23 8.01 7.74
CA ILE A 27 5.83 6.62 7.87
C ILE A 27 5.82 6.27 9.35
N ASP A 28 4.67 5.82 9.82
CA ASP A 28 4.51 5.22 11.14
C ASP A 28 4.35 3.70 10.98
N GLU A 29 5.04 2.93 11.81
CA GLU A 29 4.95 1.48 11.83
C GLU A 29 4.45 0.99 13.17
N PHE A 30 3.48 0.08 13.13
CA PHE A 30 2.83 -0.51 14.29
C PHE A 30 2.87 -2.03 14.21
N PHE A 31 2.98 -2.69 15.36
CA PHE A 31 2.99 -4.14 15.46
C PHE A 31 2.18 -4.65 16.64
N ASP A 32 1.26 -5.57 16.38
CA ASP A 32 0.52 -6.33 17.37
C ASP A 32 1.17 -7.70 17.54
N GLU A 33 1.89 -7.87 18.64
CA GLU A 33 2.62 -9.10 18.94
C GLU A 33 1.71 -10.32 19.10
N LYS A 34 0.50 -10.15 19.65
CA LYS A 34 -0.43 -11.25 19.93
C LYS A 34 -1.02 -11.82 18.64
N ARG A 35 -1.40 -10.94 17.71
CA ARG A 35 -2.03 -11.33 16.44
C ARG A 35 -1.04 -11.37 15.28
N LYS A 36 0.22 -10.99 15.52
CA LYS A 36 1.28 -10.86 14.51
C LYS A 36 0.84 -9.97 13.34
N ILE A 37 0.12 -8.88 13.65
CA ILE A 37 -0.34 -7.92 12.66
C ILE A 37 0.67 -6.78 12.62
N ARG A 38 1.19 -6.51 11.43
CA ARG A 38 1.99 -5.32 11.15
C ARG A 38 1.15 -4.34 10.34
N LEU A 39 1.13 -3.09 10.76
CA LEU A 39 0.46 -2.00 10.06
C LEU A 39 1.48 -0.89 9.80
N VAL A 40 1.64 -0.54 8.53
CA VAL A 40 2.41 0.63 8.10
C VAL A 40 1.41 1.70 7.65
N LEU A 41 1.50 2.89 8.24
CA LEU A 41 0.72 4.06 7.86
C LEU A 41 1.67 5.06 7.21
N LEU A 42 1.33 5.48 6.01
CA LEU A 42 2.12 6.39 5.19
C LEU A 42 1.34 7.67 4.91
N LYS A 43 2.03 8.79 5.08
CA LYS A 43 1.63 10.09 4.55
C LYS A 43 2.70 10.57 3.58
N LYS A 44 2.29 11.01 2.40
CA LYS A 44 3.19 11.49 1.35
C LYS A 44 2.66 12.78 0.73
N GLU A 45 3.57 13.66 0.33
CA GLU A 45 3.22 14.74 -0.57
C GLU A 45 4.32 14.90 -1.62
N THR A 46 3.93 14.96 -2.89
CA THR A 46 4.79 15.33 -4.02
C THR A 46 4.28 16.65 -4.56
N ARG A 47 5.11 17.70 -4.51
CA ARG A 47 4.73 19.07 -4.87
C ARG A 47 5.72 19.70 -5.84
N LYS A 48 5.21 20.49 -6.78
CA LYS A 48 5.98 21.35 -7.68
C LYS A 48 5.20 22.64 -7.93
N GLY A 49 5.56 23.71 -7.21
CA GLY A 49 4.75 24.94 -7.16
C GLY A 49 3.36 24.64 -6.59
N ASP A 50 2.32 25.06 -7.30
CA ASP A 50 0.93 24.85 -6.89
C ASP A 50 0.43 23.43 -7.18
N ILE A 51 1.10 22.70 -8.08
CA ILE A 51 0.76 21.33 -8.45
C ILE A 51 1.17 20.35 -7.35
N PHE A 52 0.27 19.44 -6.94
CA PHE A 52 0.57 18.42 -5.94
C PHE A 52 -0.16 17.10 -6.14
N VAL A 53 0.44 16.03 -5.61
CA VAL A 53 -0.18 14.73 -5.33
C VAL A 53 0.13 14.41 -3.86
N LYS A 54 -0.90 14.30 -3.03
CA LYS A 54 -0.81 14.03 -1.61
C LYS A 54 -1.49 12.71 -1.29
N LEU A 55 -0.80 11.84 -0.57
CA LEU A 55 -1.38 10.66 0.05
C LEU A 55 -1.58 10.95 1.54
N PRO A 56 -2.78 11.40 1.98
CA PRO A 56 -2.99 11.78 3.39
C PRO A 56 -3.04 10.58 4.34
N SER A 57 -3.32 9.38 3.82
CA SER A 57 -3.39 8.14 4.60
C SER A 57 -3.41 6.94 3.66
N SER A 58 -2.24 6.37 3.38
CA SER A 58 -2.09 5.06 2.76
C SER A 58 -1.70 4.04 3.81
N ILE A 59 -2.28 2.84 3.80
CA ILE A 59 -1.91 1.79 4.75
C ILE A 59 -1.48 0.52 4.03
N TRP A 60 -0.58 -0.21 4.67
CA TRP A 60 -0.15 -1.55 4.32
C TRP A 60 -0.24 -2.44 5.56
N VAL A 61 -1.11 -3.44 5.54
CA VAL A 61 -1.30 -4.35 6.69
C VAL A 61 -0.94 -5.77 6.28
N THR A 62 -0.04 -6.40 7.04
CA THR A 62 0.38 -7.79 6.83
C THR A 62 0.11 -8.62 8.08
N CYS A 63 -0.33 -9.86 7.89
CA CYS A 63 -0.48 -10.87 8.94
C CYS A 63 -0.09 -12.24 8.37
N PRO A 64 0.74 -13.05 9.07
CA PRO A 64 1.12 -14.38 8.59
C PRO A 64 -0.10 -15.24 8.24
N GLY A 65 -0.07 -15.87 7.07
CA GLY A 65 -1.18 -16.69 6.58
C GLY A 65 -2.38 -15.91 6.04
N TYR A 66 -2.28 -14.60 5.80
CA TYR A 66 -3.35 -13.81 5.19
C TYR A 66 -2.86 -12.92 4.04
N PRO A 67 -3.72 -12.61 3.06
CA PRO A 67 -3.43 -11.63 2.02
C PRO A 67 -3.21 -10.26 2.66
N PRO A 68 -2.19 -9.49 2.27
CA PRO A 68 -2.01 -8.16 2.82
C PRO A 68 -3.09 -7.18 2.34
N LEU A 69 -3.47 -6.25 3.21
CA LEU A 69 -4.34 -5.13 2.88
C LEU A 69 -3.52 -3.94 2.39
N SER A 70 -3.87 -3.41 1.22
CA SER A 70 -3.35 -2.14 0.73
C SER A 70 -4.47 -1.12 0.54
N THR A 71 -4.22 0.11 0.96
CA THR A 71 -5.07 1.25 0.61
C THR A 71 -4.24 2.44 0.17
N ASP A 72 -4.75 3.18 -0.80
CA ASP A 72 -4.22 4.48 -1.18
C ASP A 72 -5.34 5.51 -1.22
N ALA A 73 -5.20 6.57 -0.43
CA ALA A 73 -5.98 7.78 -0.58
C ALA A 73 -5.12 8.81 -1.29
N ALA A 74 -5.62 9.43 -2.37
CA ALA A 74 -4.89 10.46 -3.09
C ALA A 74 -5.74 11.73 -3.24
N LEU A 75 -5.12 12.86 -2.95
CA LEU A 75 -5.61 14.21 -3.23
C LEU A 75 -4.65 14.82 -4.25
N GLN A 76 -5.16 15.26 -5.39
CA GLN A 76 -4.33 15.68 -6.51
C GLN A 76 -4.85 16.98 -7.10
N HIS A 77 -3.96 17.94 -7.27
CA HIS A 77 -4.19 19.17 -8.03
C HIS A 77 -3.12 19.25 -9.13
N VAL A 78 -3.49 18.97 -10.38
CA VAL A 78 -2.55 18.90 -11.52
C VAL A 78 -3.17 19.48 -12.79
N PHE A 79 -2.54 20.52 -13.35
CA PHE A 79 -3.00 21.24 -14.55
C PHE A 79 -4.46 21.69 -14.42
N ASP A 80 -4.77 22.40 -13.32
CA ASP A 80 -6.12 22.90 -13.00
C ASP A 80 -7.19 21.82 -12.83
N ARG A 81 -6.78 20.57 -12.63
CA ARG A 81 -7.67 19.44 -12.36
C ARG A 81 -7.49 18.97 -10.94
N ASP A 82 -8.59 18.99 -10.21
CA ASP A 82 -8.69 18.41 -8.88
C ASP A 82 -9.17 16.96 -8.98
N LEU A 83 -8.61 16.10 -8.14
CA LEU A 83 -9.01 14.71 -8.04
C LEU A 83 -8.86 14.25 -6.60
N THR A 84 -9.90 13.61 -6.10
CA THR A 84 -9.84 12.80 -4.88
C THR A 84 -10.07 11.34 -5.27
N LEU A 85 -9.19 10.46 -4.81
CA LEU A 85 -9.26 9.03 -5.07
C LEU A 85 -9.09 8.26 -3.77
N PHE A 86 -9.80 7.16 -3.65
CA PHE A 86 -9.58 6.16 -2.62
C PHE A 86 -9.57 4.77 -3.24
N PHE A 87 -8.51 4.04 -2.97
CA PHE A 87 -8.29 2.66 -3.36
C PHE A 87 -8.16 1.80 -2.11
N ALA A 88 -8.77 0.62 -2.14
CA ALA A 88 -8.49 -0.44 -1.18
C ALA A 88 -8.57 -1.79 -1.88
N GLY A 89 -7.67 -2.71 -1.53
CA GLY A 89 -7.74 -4.06 -2.07
C GLY A 89 -6.85 -5.10 -1.40
N LEU A 90 -7.18 -6.36 -1.70
CA LEU A 90 -6.47 -7.57 -1.30
C LEU A 90 -6.01 -8.34 -2.54
N PRO A 91 -4.78 -8.90 -2.56
CA PRO A 91 -4.36 -9.83 -3.61
C PRO A 91 -5.29 -11.05 -3.64
N THR A 92 -5.85 -11.42 -4.80
CA THR A 92 -6.88 -12.47 -4.90
C THR A 92 -6.34 -13.85 -5.24
N VAL A 93 -5.04 -14.06 -5.06
CA VAL A 93 -4.36 -15.27 -5.53
C VAL A 93 -4.63 -16.49 -4.62
N GLN A 94 -5.32 -16.31 -3.49
CA GLN A 94 -5.25 -17.24 -2.37
C GLN A 94 -6.55 -17.92 -1.98
N SER A 95 -7.62 -17.14 -1.81
CA SER A 95 -8.80 -17.64 -1.10
C SER A 95 -10.08 -16.99 -1.60
N GLU A 96 -10.94 -17.76 -2.24
CA GLU A 96 -12.30 -17.32 -2.54
C GLU A 96 -13.07 -16.93 -1.28
N THR A 97 -12.78 -17.58 -0.15
CA THR A 97 -13.40 -17.28 1.14
C THR A 97 -13.03 -15.88 1.62
N HIS A 98 -11.74 -15.53 1.61
CA HIS A 98 -11.28 -14.18 1.99
C HIS A 98 -11.87 -13.11 1.07
N ILE A 99 -11.93 -13.39 -0.23
CA ILE A 99 -12.56 -12.49 -1.22
C ILE A 99 -14.04 -12.30 -0.91
N LYS A 100 -14.79 -13.39 -0.66
CA LYS A 100 -16.22 -13.33 -0.33
C LYS A 100 -16.48 -12.53 0.95
N ILE A 101 -15.66 -12.73 1.99
CA ILE A 101 -15.76 -11.99 3.26
C ILE A 101 -15.50 -10.49 3.03
N PHE A 102 -14.37 -10.15 2.40
CA PHE A 102 -13.97 -8.77 2.17
C PHE A 102 -14.97 -8.03 1.28
N ASP A 103 -15.31 -8.60 0.11
CA ASP A 103 -16.25 -8.01 -0.84
C ASP A 103 -17.66 -7.91 -0.25
N GLY A 104 -18.11 -8.93 0.48
CA GLY A 104 -19.42 -8.95 1.12
C GLY A 104 -19.56 -7.82 2.15
N TYR A 105 -18.56 -7.66 3.01
CA TYR A 105 -18.52 -6.61 4.02
C TYR A 105 -18.52 -5.22 3.37
N LEU A 106 -17.66 -4.99 2.38
CA LEU A 106 -17.56 -3.70 1.69
C LEU A 106 -18.85 -3.37 0.94
N ARG A 107 -19.49 -4.34 0.27
CA ARG A 107 -20.76 -4.12 -0.41
C ARG A 107 -21.84 -3.61 0.56
N GLU A 108 -21.95 -4.21 1.74
CA GLU A 108 -22.91 -3.79 2.76
C GLU A 108 -22.59 -2.39 3.32
N LYS A 109 -21.36 -2.17 3.79
CA LYS A 109 -21.00 -0.94 4.52
C LYS A 109 -20.84 0.28 3.62
N LEU A 110 -20.38 0.11 2.38
CA LEU A 110 -20.25 1.20 1.42
C LEU A 110 -21.60 1.66 0.86
N ALA A 111 -22.58 0.75 0.74
CA ALA A 111 -23.93 1.11 0.30
C ALA A 111 -24.58 2.15 1.22
N ALA A 112 -24.35 2.06 2.54
CA ALA A 112 -24.82 3.06 3.52
C ALA A 112 -24.22 4.46 3.30
N LYS A 113 -23.11 4.57 2.55
CA LYS A 113 -22.47 5.82 2.14
C LYS A 113 -22.81 6.23 0.70
N GLY A 114 -23.72 5.52 0.04
CA GLY A 114 -24.08 5.76 -1.36
C GLY A 114 -22.99 5.36 -2.36
N ILE A 115 -22.06 4.48 -1.97
CA ILE A 115 -20.99 3.99 -2.83
C ILE A 115 -21.35 2.57 -3.30
N ASP A 116 -21.46 2.39 -4.62
CA ASP A 116 -21.71 1.10 -5.26
C ASP A 116 -20.40 0.30 -5.39
N TYR A 117 -20.19 -0.63 -4.47
CA TYR A 117 -18.99 -1.48 -4.45
C TYR A 117 -18.79 -2.23 -5.76
N ASP A 118 -19.83 -2.86 -6.32
CA ASP A 118 -19.67 -3.76 -7.47
C ASP A 118 -19.28 -2.97 -8.72
N LYS A 119 -19.85 -1.77 -8.90
CA LYS A 119 -19.43 -0.84 -9.96
C LYS A 119 -17.95 -0.47 -9.82
N HIS A 120 -17.53 -0.01 -8.64
CA HIS A 120 -16.15 0.45 -8.41
C HIS A 120 -15.13 -0.68 -8.38
N SER A 121 -15.54 -1.91 -8.02
CA SER A 121 -14.72 -3.11 -8.09
C SER A 121 -14.48 -3.56 -9.52
N LYS A 122 -15.52 -3.49 -10.37
CA LYS A 122 -15.38 -3.80 -11.80
C LYS A 122 -14.38 -2.87 -12.49
N GLU A 123 -14.49 -1.56 -12.25
CA GLU A 123 -13.55 -0.56 -12.80
C GLU A 123 -12.11 -0.82 -12.35
N LEU A 124 -11.92 -1.23 -11.08
CA LEU A 124 -10.61 -1.63 -10.57
C LEU A 124 -10.09 -2.86 -11.31
N LYS A 125 -10.88 -3.94 -11.40
CA LYS A 125 -10.50 -5.20 -12.05
C LYS A 125 -10.11 -5.00 -13.51
N GLU A 126 -10.86 -4.19 -14.26
CA GLU A 126 -10.53 -3.83 -15.64
C GLU A 126 -9.17 -3.10 -15.73
N LYS A 127 -8.86 -2.22 -14.77
CA LYS A 127 -7.57 -1.51 -14.70
C LYS A 127 -6.41 -2.39 -14.23
N THR A 128 -6.64 -3.34 -13.32
CA THR A 128 -5.58 -4.17 -12.73
C THR A 128 -5.28 -5.42 -13.55
N LEU A 129 -6.25 -5.95 -14.30
CA LEU A 129 -6.05 -7.01 -15.30
C LEU A 129 -5.02 -6.58 -16.36
N ALA A 130 -5.03 -5.31 -16.76
CA ALA A 130 -4.01 -4.74 -17.66
C ALA A 130 -2.58 -4.76 -17.08
N ARG A 131 -2.43 -4.93 -15.76
CA ARG A 131 -1.16 -4.97 -15.03
C ARG A 131 -0.77 -6.36 -14.53
N LYS A 132 -1.49 -7.42 -14.94
CA LYS A 132 -1.30 -8.81 -14.49
C LYS A 132 -1.43 -9.01 -12.97
N ILE A 133 -2.13 -8.13 -12.27
CA ILE A 133 -2.36 -8.21 -10.82
C ILE A 133 -3.82 -8.61 -10.58
N ASN A 134 -4.03 -9.79 -10.00
CA ASN A 134 -5.33 -10.25 -9.57
C ASN A 134 -5.61 -9.70 -8.16
N MET A 135 -6.61 -8.83 -8.05
CA MET A 135 -6.94 -8.10 -6.84
C MET A 135 -8.44 -7.92 -6.72
N THR A 136 -8.94 -7.93 -5.49
CA THR A 136 -10.31 -7.58 -5.13
C THR A 136 -10.29 -6.32 -4.29
N GLY A 137 -11.43 -5.67 -4.18
CA GLY A 137 -11.55 -4.33 -3.64
C GLY A 137 -12.15 -3.37 -4.65
N PHE A 138 -11.93 -2.08 -4.45
CA PHE A 138 -12.58 -1.04 -5.23
C PHE A 138 -11.67 0.19 -5.43
N LEU A 139 -12.01 0.96 -6.47
CA LEU A 139 -11.42 2.27 -6.74
C LEU A 139 -12.54 3.31 -6.83
N TYR A 140 -12.59 4.20 -5.86
CA TYR A 140 -13.54 5.31 -5.83
C TYR A 140 -12.86 6.62 -6.20
N MET A 141 -13.49 7.43 -7.05
CA MET A 141 -12.90 8.68 -7.55
C MET A 141 -13.96 9.79 -7.58
N LYS A 142 -13.59 10.97 -7.06
CA LYS A 142 -14.32 12.24 -7.24
C LYS A 142 -13.45 13.16 -8.10
N LYS A 143 -13.96 13.52 -9.27
CA LYS A 143 -13.31 14.47 -10.18
C LYS A 143 -13.67 15.90 -9.78
N ASP A 144 -12.75 16.82 -10.04
CA ASP A 144 -12.89 18.26 -9.84
C ASP A 144 -13.18 18.65 -8.38
N VAL A 145 -12.71 17.82 -7.45
CA VAL A 145 -12.91 17.99 -6.01
C VAL A 145 -11.68 17.49 -5.22
N ILE A 146 -11.23 18.29 -4.26
CA ILE A 146 -10.34 17.88 -3.17
C ILE A 146 -11.17 17.66 -1.90
N ASP A 147 -11.38 16.40 -1.50
CA ASP A 147 -12.16 16.00 -0.34
C ASP A 147 -11.28 15.27 0.67
N GLU A 148 -10.74 16.03 1.63
CA GLU A 148 -9.88 15.50 2.69
C GLU A 148 -10.63 14.57 3.66
N SER A 149 -11.96 14.63 3.69
CA SER A 149 -12.79 13.81 4.60
C SER A 149 -13.02 12.39 4.09
N LEU A 150 -12.81 12.15 2.79
CA LEU A 150 -13.07 10.85 2.17
C LEU A 150 -12.22 9.76 2.82
N ALA A 151 -10.92 9.98 2.94
CA ALA A 151 -9.97 8.95 3.34
C ALA A 151 -10.24 8.42 4.76
N PRO A 152 -10.35 9.26 5.81
CA PRO A 152 -10.72 8.77 7.15
C PRO A 152 -12.05 8.01 7.14
N SER A 153 -13.03 8.48 6.37
CA SER A 153 -14.37 7.87 6.35
C SER A 153 -14.42 6.47 5.74
N LEU A 154 -13.50 6.15 4.84
CA LEU A 154 -13.42 4.85 4.16
C LEU A 154 -12.39 3.91 4.80
N LEU A 155 -11.31 4.47 5.35
CA LEU A 155 -10.23 3.68 5.95
C LEU A 155 -10.75 2.80 7.09
N ASP A 156 -11.63 3.32 7.94
CA ASP A 156 -12.19 2.51 9.03
C ASP A 156 -13.04 1.35 8.54
N ILE A 157 -13.86 1.56 7.50
CA ILE A 157 -14.68 0.49 6.89
C ILE A 157 -13.78 -0.60 6.32
N VAL A 158 -12.73 -0.20 5.61
CA VAL A 158 -11.81 -1.14 4.96
C VAL A 158 -10.98 -1.91 5.99
N CYS A 159 -10.50 -1.26 7.03
CA CYS A 159 -9.83 -1.94 8.14
C CYS A 159 -10.75 -2.96 8.79
N SER A 160 -12.02 -2.62 9.05
CA SER A 160 -12.99 -3.57 9.62
C SER A 160 -13.30 -4.73 8.68
N ALA A 161 -13.37 -4.49 7.36
CA ALA A 161 -13.52 -5.57 6.38
C ALA A 161 -12.35 -6.56 6.46
N TYR A 162 -11.12 -6.06 6.63
CA TYR A 162 -9.94 -6.90 6.79
C TYR A 162 -9.91 -7.62 8.14
N GLU A 163 -10.38 -6.99 9.23
CA GLU A 163 -10.56 -7.67 10.52
C GLU A 163 -11.49 -8.89 10.41
N GLU A 164 -12.56 -8.82 9.61
CA GLU A 164 -13.41 -9.99 9.35
C GLU A 164 -12.68 -11.08 8.57
N VAL A 165 -11.80 -10.73 7.63
CA VAL A 165 -10.94 -11.70 6.93
C VAL A 165 -10.02 -12.42 7.92
N LEU A 166 -9.41 -11.69 8.86
CA LEU A 166 -8.52 -12.26 9.88
C LEU A 166 -9.20 -13.20 10.89
N LYS A 167 -10.54 -13.27 10.91
CA LYS A 167 -11.30 -14.23 11.72
C LYS A 167 -11.54 -15.57 11.01
N SER A 168 -11.28 -15.63 9.71
CA SER A 168 -11.43 -16.85 8.91
C SER A 168 -10.20 -17.75 9.01
N GLU A 169 -10.21 -18.90 8.34
CA GLU A 169 -9.02 -19.75 8.30
C GLU A 169 -7.89 -19.08 7.50
N PRO A 170 -6.62 -19.14 7.99
CA PRO A 170 -5.47 -18.66 7.25
C PRO A 170 -5.32 -19.36 5.89
N CYS A 171 -4.89 -18.60 4.89
CA CYS A 171 -4.51 -19.08 3.57
C CYS A 171 -3.30 -18.30 3.08
N GLU A 172 -2.15 -18.98 2.92
CA GLU A 172 -0.88 -18.33 2.64
C GLU A 172 -0.86 -17.57 1.31
N CYS A 173 -0.39 -16.33 1.40
CA CYS A 173 -0.13 -15.43 0.27
C CYS A 173 1.30 -15.57 -0.25
N PRO A 174 1.53 -15.56 -1.57
CA PRO A 174 2.85 -15.25 -2.12
C PRO A 174 3.14 -13.75 -1.94
N VAL A 175 3.28 -13.29 -0.68
CA VAL A 175 3.46 -11.87 -0.32
C VAL A 175 4.67 -11.30 -1.06
N ASN A 176 5.74 -12.08 -1.13
CA ASN A 176 6.99 -11.69 -1.77
C ASN A 176 6.83 -11.41 -3.26
N ASP A 177 6.04 -12.21 -3.98
CA ASP A 177 5.76 -11.95 -5.40
C ASP A 177 4.98 -10.64 -5.57
N TRP A 178 4.10 -10.34 -4.62
CA TRP A 178 3.32 -9.11 -4.65
C TRP A 178 4.17 -7.88 -4.31
N VAL A 179 5.04 -7.97 -3.31
CA VAL A 179 6.04 -6.95 -2.98
C VAL A 179 6.95 -6.68 -4.17
N GLN A 180 7.46 -7.72 -4.83
CA GLN A 180 8.30 -7.58 -6.02
C GLN A 180 7.56 -6.91 -7.19
N ARG A 181 6.30 -7.26 -7.42
CA ARG A 181 5.49 -6.60 -8.48
C ARG A 181 5.28 -5.11 -8.20
N ILE A 182 5.16 -4.71 -6.94
CA ILE A 182 4.99 -3.30 -6.59
C ILE A 182 6.31 -2.53 -6.65
N VAL A 183 7.35 -3.04 -6.00
CA VAL A 183 8.67 -2.40 -6.04
C VAL A 183 9.21 -2.37 -7.48
N GLY A 184 8.92 -3.39 -8.29
CA GLY A 184 9.28 -3.50 -9.69
C GLY A 184 8.36 -2.71 -10.64
N ASP A 185 7.27 -3.32 -11.09
CA ASP A 185 6.46 -2.83 -12.21
C ASP A 185 5.62 -1.60 -11.86
N GLN A 186 5.08 -1.54 -10.64
CA GLN A 186 4.28 -0.38 -10.21
C GLN A 186 5.15 0.87 -10.06
N SER A 187 6.37 0.75 -9.50
CA SER A 187 7.29 1.90 -9.39
C SER A 187 7.64 2.53 -10.74
N VAL A 188 7.79 1.72 -11.79
CA VAL A 188 8.02 2.17 -13.16
C VAL A 188 6.78 2.83 -13.75
N THR A 189 5.60 2.23 -13.53
CA THR A 189 4.33 2.79 -13.98
C THR A 189 4.09 4.18 -13.38
N GLU A 190 4.27 4.32 -12.07
CA GLU A 190 4.11 5.59 -11.38
C GLU A 190 5.16 6.62 -11.78
N PHE A 191 6.42 6.21 -11.99
CA PHE A 191 7.43 7.10 -12.55
C PHE A 191 6.97 7.76 -13.85
N HIS A 192 6.38 7.00 -14.77
CA HIS A 192 5.84 7.54 -16.02
C HIS A 192 4.59 8.41 -15.82
N LEU A 193 3.72 8.08 -14.85
CA LEU A 193 2.56 8.90 -14.49
C LEU A 193 2.99 10.26 -13.93
N PHE A 194 3.87 10.29 -12.92
CA PHE A 194 4.40 11.51 -12.34
C PHE A 194 5.09 12.40 -13.40
N LYS A 195 5.85 11.79 -14.32
CA LYS A 195 6.46 12.52 -15.43
C LYS A 195 5.43 13.15 -16.37
N LYS A 196 4.35 12.42 -16.68
CA LYS A 196 3.22 12.93 -17.50
C LYS A 196 2.50 14.10 -16.81
N GLU A 197 2.45 14.06 -15.48
CA GLU A 197 1.84 15.10 -14.63
C GLU A 197 2.76 16.29 -14.36
N GLY A 198 3.96 16.31 -14.95
CA GLY A 198 4.89 17.43 -14.90
C GLY A 198 5.85 17.42 -13.70
N PHE A 199 5.82 16.37 -12.87
CA PHE A 199 6.75 16.21 -11.76
C PHE A 199 8.11 15.69 -12.22
N ASP A 200 9.16 16.15 -11.53
CA ASP A 200 10.52 15.64 -11.66
C ASP A 200 10.77 14.65 -10.51
N VAL A 201 10.29 13.41 -10.68
CA VAL A 201 10.57 12.33 -9.72
C VAL A 201 11.49 11.28 -10.37
N PRO A 202 12.69 11.00 -9.83
CA PRO A 202 13.54 9.95 -10.38
C PRO A 202 12.96 8.57 -10.06
N LEU A 203 13.18 7.58 -10.94
CA LEU A 203 12.74 6.21 -10.72
C LEU A 203 13.30 5.60 -9.42
N SER A 204 14.54 5.94 -9.06
CA SER A 204 15.14 5.53 -7.78
C SER A 204 14.34 6.06 -6.57
N GLY A 205 13.80 7.27 -6.66
CA GLY A 205 12.93 7.84 -5.61
C GLY A 205 11.61 7.07 -5.49
N GLN A 206 11.00 6.66 -6.61
CA GLN A 206 9.80 5.82 -6.58
C GLN A 206 10.08 4.42 -6.03
N ARG A 207 11.22 3.82 -6.37
CA ARG A 207 11.62 2.52 -5.82
C ARG A 207 11.89 2.59 -4.33
N ALA A 208 12.66 3.58 -3.88
CA ALA A 208 12.92 3.80 -2.46
C ALA A 208 11.60 3.96 -1.67
N PHE A 209 10.64 4.70 -2.23
CA PHE A 209 9.31 4.85 -1.66
C PHE A 209 8.62 3.50 -1.41
N PHE A 210 8.50 2.65 -2.44
CA PHE A 210 7.85 1.34 -2.29
C PHE A 210 8.63 0.38 -1.39
N THR A 211 9.97 0.44 -1.42
CA THR A 211 10.80 -0.34 -0.51
C THR A 211 10.51 0.02 0.94
N MET A 212 10.50 1.30 1.30
CA MET A 212 10.25 1.72 2.69
C MET A 212 8.87 1.28 3.21
N LEU A 213 7.85 1.27 2.34
CA LEU A 213 6.48 0.85 2.66
C LEU A 213 6.35 -0.68 2.84
N LEU A 214 7.04 -1.46 2.01
CA LEU A 214 6.80 -2.90 1.83
C LEU A 214 7.97 -3.79 2.29
N ASP A 215 9.00 -3.22 2.90
CA ASP A 215 10.25 -3.94 3.17
C ASP A 215 10.05 -5.23 3.98
N GLN A 216 10.85 -6.23 3.67
CA GLN A 216 10.95 -7.48 4.43
C GLN A 216 11.79 -7.22 5.66
N ARG A 217 11.14 -6.92 6.78
CA ARG A 217 11.84 -6.53 8.01
C ARG A 217 12.19 -7.70 8.93
N GLU A 218 11.56 -8.85 8.69
CA GLU A 218 11.90 -10.12 9.34
C GLU A 218 12.34 -11.11 8.27
N LEU A 219 13.55 -10.91 7.76
CA LEU A 219 14.31 -12.07 7.30
C LEU A 219 14.93 -12.68 8.56
N PRO A 220 14.91 -14.02 8.74
CA PRO A 220 15.80 -14.60 9.74
C PRO A 220 17.20 -14.04 9.49
N ASP A 221 17.92 -13.72 10.55
CA ASP A 221 19.35 -13.49 10.44
C ASP A 221 19.88 -14.62 9.56
N LYS A 222 20.48 -14.28 8.41
CA LYS A 222 21.24 -15.29 7.69
C LYS A 222 22.24 -15.76 8.73
N GLU A 223 22.19 -17.03 9.13
CA GLU A 223 23.34 -17.63 9.76
C GLU A 223 24.51 -17.33 8.83
N ASP A 224 25.42 -16.48 9.30
CA ASP A 224 26.54 -15.99 8.52
C ASP A 224 27.44 -17.19 8.18
N ASP A 225 27.19 -17.79 7.03
CA ASP A 225 28.12 -18.71 6.36
C ASP A 225 29.41 -17.96 5.93
N PHE A 226 29.45 -16.63 6.16
CA PHE A 226 30.67 -15.83 6.09
C PHE A 226 31.70 -16.23 7.16
N SER A 227 31.27 -16.70 8.33
CA SER A 227 32.17 -17.17 9.40
C SER A 227 32.90 -18.44 8.98
N SER A 228 32.18 -19.36 8.32
CA SER A 228 32.70 -20.67 7.91
C SER A 228 33.72 -20.54 6.77
N GLY A 229 33.52 -19.57 5.86
CA GLY A 229 34.43 -19.28 4.75
C GLY A 229 35.76 -18.66 5.20
N ILE A 230 35.74 -17.76 6.19
CA ILE A 230 36.97 -17.13 6.73
C ILE A 230 37.78 -18.13 7.55
N GLU A 231 37.15 -18.98 8.37
CA GLU A 231 37.86 -20.02 9.12
C GLU A 231 38.53 -21.06 8.21
N LYS A 232 37.90 -21.39 7.07
CA LYS A 232 38.49 -22.28 6.05
C LYS A 232 39.72 -21.64 5.39
N MET A 233 39.64 -20.35 5.05
CA MET A 233 40.78 -19.63 4.46
C MET A 233 41.95 -19.41 5.41
N ILE A 234 41.71 -19.37 6.72
CA ILE A 234 42.77 -19.25 7.74
C ILE A 234 43.43 -20.61 8.03
N LYS A 235 42.70 -21.71 7.91
CA LYS A 235 43.24 -23.07 8.12
C LYS A 235 44.01 -23.63 6.91
N GLU A 236 43.87 -23.02 5.73
CA GLU A 236 44.55 -23.42 4.49
C GLU A 236 45.80 -22.56 4.16
N LYS A 237 46.28 -21.75 5.11
CA LYS A 237 47.58 -21.05 5.06
C LYS A 237 48.50 -21.56 6.17
#